data_AF-A0A9P8A154-F1
#
_entry.id   AF-A0A9P8A154-F1
#
_cell.length_a   1.000
_cell.length_b   1.000
_cell.length_c   1.000
_cell.angle_alpha   90.00
_cell.angle_beta   90.00
_cell.angle_gamma   90.00
#
_symmetry.space_group_name_H-M   'P 1'
#
loop_
_entity.id
_entity.type
_entity.pdbx_description
1 polymer ?
#
loop_
_entity_poly.entity_id
_entity_poly.type
_entity_poly.pdbx_seq_one_letter_code
_entity_poly.pdbx_strand_id
1 'polypeptide(L)'
;STHASMLFKSLIVSLSLLTQVYATPICLACAEQDPCAVLVGINATETTVQHVSDCYKSIGFNSLHTTTTLDSLYSLYNDFFIFRDAALTPDLALLFTSKPVDVLAELEKIRQTEYTSDFDFHSDLTALAHFYTTNKSPTLLIATTPSCFNENKLDPKYLLPMTESEALSLHRRELHPQEYVEKQKSVMTRRTDRGTAPSLPDLPDAVFVAGEVTAAYQLKSKPNVGVLVVPTMGPWTNDASKIVILTDGQCGSACGMVNEHFVREHGVKAVAVGGHVDKGLPMLSFAGAAVLGLNDIAGAFERLSVLPTLARLPYKSTVNIAAIELYSGNDTIPLEYNSERYVAALRLDYTPETARNHDLLWGAVADTAWS
;
A
#
# COMPACT_ATOMS: atom_id res chain seq x y z
N SER A 1 -73.66 28.41 -30.52
CA SER A 1 -72.72 29.54 -30.48
C SER A 1 -71.31 28.98 -30.61
N THR A 2 -70.66 29.32 -31.72
CA THR A 2 -69.23 29.20 -32.05
C THR A 2 -68.50 27.85 -31.96
N HIS A 3 -68.28 27.34 -33.17
CA HIS A 3 -67.28 26.36 -33.61
C HIS A 3 -65.83 26.67 -33.20
N ALA A 4 -65.04 25.62 -33.00
CA ALA A 4 -63.62 25.61 -33.38
C ALA A 4 -63.19 24.18 -33.72
N SER A 5 -63.27 23.85 -35.01
CA SER A 5 -62.65 22.68 -35.63
C SER A 5 -61.22 23.04 -35.99
N MET A 6 -60.22 22.40 -35.37
CA MET A 6 -58.83 22.49 -35.83
C MET A 6 -58.45 21.21 -36.57
N LEU A 7 -58.30 21.38 -37.88
CA LEU A 7 -57.71 20.46 -38.84
C LEU A 7 -56.24 20.18 -38.49
N PHE A 8 -55.93 18.94 -38.13
CA PHE A 8 -54.57 18.41 -38.16
C PHE A 8 -54.21 18.08 -39.62
N LYS A 9 -53.39 18.93 -40.25
CA LYS A 9 -52.77 18.62 -41.54
C LYS A 9 -51.56 17.72 -41.31
N SER A 10 -51.66 16.47 -41.74
CA SER A 10 -50.52 15.55 -41.89
C SER A 10 -49.50 16.14 -42.87
N LEU A 11 -48.31 16.47 -42.37
CA LEU A 11 -47.14 16.77 -43.18
C LEU A 11 -46.34 15.48 -43.30
N ILE A 12 -46.53 14.74 -44.40
CA ILE A 12 -45.67 13.61 -44.77
C ILE A 12 -44.43 14.23 -45.42
N VAL A 13 -43.36 14.41 -44.63
CA VAL A 13 -42.03 14.72 -45.15
C VAL A 13 -41.35 13.40 -45.50
N SER A 14 -41.46 13.01 -46.77
CA SER A 14 -40.69 11.90 -47.33
C SER A 14 -39.23 12.34 -47.48
N LEU A 15 -38.44 12.10 -46.43
CA LEU A 15 -36.99 12.27 -46.47
C LEU A 15 -36.38 11.02 -47.12
N SER A 16 -36.14 11.10 -48.42
CA SER A 16 -35.39 10.10 -49.18
C SER A 16 -33.95 10.06 -48.68
N LEU A 17 -33.66 9.17 -47.72
CA LEU A 17 -32.29 8.82 -47.35
C LEU A 17 -31.64 8.13 -48.55
N LEU A 18 -30.85 8.87 -49.32
CA LEU A 18 -29.85 8.29 -50.21
C LEU A 18 -28.80 7.64 -49.32
N THR A 19 -28.88 6.32 -49.17
CA THR A 19 -27.82 5.48 -48.63
C THR A 19 -26.64 5.49 -49.62
N GLN A 20 -25.82 6.53 -49.52
CA GLN A 20 -24.50 6.52 -50.11
C GLN A 20 -23.63 5.60 -49.26
N VAL A 21 -23.58 4.33 -49.66
CA VAL A 21 -22.59 3.37 -49.17
C VAL A 21 -21.24 3.82 -49.72
N TYR A 22 -20.61 4.76 -49.02
CA TYR A 22 -19.17 4.92 -49.14
C TYR A 22 -18.57 3.65 -48.56
N ALA A 23 -18.09 2.76 -49.42
CA ALA A 23 -17.14 1.75 -49.03
C ALA A 23 -15.95 2.50 -48.42
N THR A 24 -15.93 2.61 -47.08
CA THR A 24 -14.74 3.01 -46.37
C THR A 24 -13.65 2.02 -46.80
N PRO A 25 -12.49 2.49 -47.28
CA PRO A 25 -11.40 1.59 -47.55
C PRO A 25 -11.11 0.87 -46.24
N ILE A 26 -11.34 -0.45 -46.24
CA ILE A 26 -10.95 -1.31 -45.12
C ILE A 26 -9.43 -1.13 -45.04
N CYS A 27 -8.96 -0.36 -44.05
CA CYS A 27 -7.55 -0.26 -43.74
C CYS A 27 -7.13 -1.66 -43.24
N LEU A 28 -6.76 -2.55 -44.16
CA LEU A 28 -6.09 -3.82 -43.86
C LEU A 28 -4.70 -3.62 -43.21
N ALA A 29 -4.31 -2.37 -42.92
CA ALA A 29 -3.06 -1.98 -42.29
C ALA A 29 -3.23 -1.31 -40.90
N CYS A 30 -4.43 -1.34 -40.29
CA CYS A 30 -4.69 -0.63 -39.03
C CYS A 30 -5.30 -1.52 -37.92
N ALA A 31 -5.08 -2.84 -37.95
CA ALA A 31 -5.21 -3.60 -36.70
C ALA A 31 -3.96 -3.28 -35.88
N GLU A 32 -3.94 -2.08 -35.29
CA GLU A 32 -2.96 -1.69 -34.28
C GLU A 32 -2.96 -2.82 -33.25
N GLN A 33 -1.85 -3.53 -33.21
CA GLN A 33 -1.73 -4.73 -32.40
C GLN A 33 -1.97 -4.32 -30.95
N ASP A 34 -3.01 -4.89 -30.33
CA ASP A 34 -3.37 -4.62 -28.93
C ASP A 34 -2.08 -4.65 -28.08
N PRO A 35 -1.65 -3.52 -27.51
CA PRO A 35 -0.40 -3.45 -26.77
C PRO A 35 -0.35 -4.44 -25.59
N CYS A 36 -1.52 -4.82 -25.05
CA CYS A 36 -1.60 -5.86 -24.03
C CYS A 36 -1.41 -7.28 -24.58
N ALA A 37 -1.79 -7.54 -25.84
CA ALA A 37 -1.53 -8.82 -26.48
C ALA A 37 -0.03 -9.07 -26.69
N VAL A 38 0.78 -8.02 -26.82
CA VAL A 38 2.25 -8.14 -26.88
C VAL A 38 2.79 -8.78 -25.61
N LEU A 39 2.29 -8.39 -24.44
CA LEU A 39 2.72 -8.95 -23.15
C LEU A 39 2.43 -10.46 -23.02
N VAL A 40 1.38 -10.95 -23.67
CA VAL A 40 1.05 -12.39 -23.70
C VAL A 40 2.00 -13.17 -24.59
N GLY A 41 2.54 -12.53 -25.63
CA GLY A 41 3.38 -13.17 -26.65
C GLY A 41 4.89 -13.12 -26.41
N ILE A 42 5.37 -12.28 -25.48
CA ILE A 42 6.80 -12.12 -25.18
C ILE A 42 7.22 -12.89 -23.93
N ASN A 43 8.47 -13.34 -23.88
CA ASN A 43 9.00 -13.97 -22.67
C ASN A 43 9.15 -12.94 -21.55
N ALA A 44 8.99 -13.38 -20.29
CA ALA A 44 9.12 -12.48 -19.14
C ALA A 44 10.50 -11.79 -19.02
N THR A 45 11.56 -12.38 -19.59
CA THR A 45 12.90 -11.76 -19.65
C THR A 45 13.04 -10.69 -20.74
N GLU A 46 12.10 -10.64 -21.69
CA GLU A 46 12.05 -9.70 -22.81
C GLU A 46 11.02 -8.58 -22.55
N THR A 47 10.24 -8.69 -21.47
CA THR A 47 9.30 -7.65 -21.03
C THR A 47 10.06 -6.41 -20.57
N THR A 48 9.74 -5.27 -21.19
CA THR A 48 10.28 -3.96 -20.83
C THR A 48 9.22 -3.13 -20.11
N VAL A 49 9.66 -2.09 -19.39
CA VAL A 49 8.77 -1.07 -18.80
C VAL A 49 7.86 -0.44 -19.86
N GLN A 50 8.37 -0.26 -21.08
CA GLN A 50 7.61 0.31 -22.18
C GLN A 50 6.44 -0.59 -22.59
N HIS A 51 6.65 -1.91 -22.75
CA HIS A 51 5.58 -2.85 -23.09
C HIS A 51 4.44 -2.81 -22.06
N VAL A 52 4.78 -2.71 -20.78
CA VAL A 52 3.81 -2.61 -19.69
C VAL A 52 3.08 -1.27 -19.73
N SER A 53 3.82 -0.16 -19.88
CA SER A 53 3.21 1.18 -19.98
C SER A 53 2.28 1.32 -21.17
N ASP A 54 2.66 0.77 -22.34
CA ASP A 54 1.85 0.84 -23.55
C ASP A 54 0.53 0.08 -23.39
N CYS A 55 0.57 -1.10 -22.78
CA CYS A 55 -0.63 -1.85 -22.43
C CYS A 55 -1.53 -1.10 -21.45
N TYR A 56 -0.98 -0.47 -20.41
CA TYR A 56 -1.81 0.32 -19.50
C TYR A 56 -2.45 1.52 -20.19
N LYS A 57 -1.71 2.22 -21.04
CA LYS A 57 -2.20 3.39 -21.78
C LYS A 57 -3.22 3.03 -22.87
N SER A 58 -3.23 1.79 -23.36
CA SER A 58 -4.25 1.32 -24.30
C SER A 58 -5.59 1.02 -23.66
N ILE A 59 -5.69 1.00 -22.32
CA ILE A 59 -6.97 0.88 -21.62
C ILE A 59 -7.70 2.22 -21.71
N GLY A 60 -8.76 2.24 -22.52
CA GLY A 60 -9.58 3.43 -22.73
C GLY A 60 -10.22 3.93 -21.43
N PHE A 61 -10.33 5.25 -21.32
CA PHE A 61 -10.92 5.92 -20.16
C PHE A 61 -12.37 5.49 -19.90
N ASN A 62 -12.68 5.10 -18.66
CA ASN A 62 -14.03 4.78 -18.21
C ASN A 62 -14.57 5.87 -17.28
N SER A 63 -15.48 6.70 -17.80
CA SER A 63 -16.05 7.83 -17.05
C SER A 63 -16.85 7.38 -15.82
N LEU A 64 -17.61 6.28 -15.92
CA LEU A 64 -18.40 5.76 -14.80
C LEU A 64 -17.50 5.29 -13.65
N HIS A 65 -16.43 4.57 -13.96
CA HIS A 65 -15.48 4.11 -12.94
C HIS A 65 -14.73 5.28 -12.29
N THR A 66 -14.35 6.27 -13.09
CA THR A 66 -13.69 7.50 -12.65
C THR A 66 -14.58 8.29 -11.70
N THR A 67 -15.84 8.56 -12.07
CA THR A 67 -16.80 9.24 -11.21
C THR A 67 -17.00 8.49 -9.89
N THR A 68 -17.23 7.17 -9.95
CA THR A 68 -17.39 6.33 -8.76
C THR A 68 -16.14 6.41 -7.85
N THR A 69 -14.95 6.36 -8.44
CA THR A 69 -13.68 6.44 -7.72
C THR A 69 -13.52 7.80 -7.03
N LEU A 70 -13.72 8.88 -7.76
CA LEU A 70 -13.59 10.24 -7.24
C LEU A 70 -14.64 10.54 -6.17
N ASP A 71 -15.89 10.11 -6.34
CA ASP A 71 -16.93 10.30 -5.31
C ASP A 71 -16.59 9.52 -4.03
N SER A 72 -16.11 8.29 -4.16
CA SER A 72 -15.72 7.47 -3.00
C SER A 72 -14.51 8.05 -2.26
N LEU A 73 -13.50 8.53 -3.00
CA LEU A 73 -12.35 9.22 -2.42
C LEU A 73 -12.78 10.52 -1.77
N TYR A 74 -13.59 11.33 -2.45
CA TYR A 74 -14.10 12.59 -1.92
C TYR A 74 -14.84 12.38 -0.60
N SER A 75 -15.78 11.43 -0.54
CA SER A 75 -16.47 11.07 0.71
C SER A 75 -15.52 10.55 1.78
N LEU A 76 -14.55 9.69 1.41
CA LEU A 76 -13.55 9.21 2.37
C LEU A 76 -12.80 10.36 3.04
N TYR A 77 -12.27 11.31 2.27
CA TYR A 77 -11.53 12.45 2.83
C TYR A 77 -12.41 13.48 3.50
N ASN A 78 -13.60 13.72 2.96
CA ASN A 78 -14.47 14.74 3.49
C ASN A 78 -15.09 14.31 4.83
N ASP A 79 -15.46 13.04 4.95
CA ASP A 79 -16.28 12.55 6.06
C ASP A 79 -15.47 11.75 7.10
N PHE A 80 -14.37 11.09 6.70
CA PHE A 80 -13.64 10.16 7.58
C PHE A 80 -12.19 10.55 7.85
N PHE A 81 -11.57 11.40 7.03
CA PHE A 81 -10.19 11.84 7.26
C PHE A 81 -10.17 12.95 8.32
N ILE A 82 -9.96 12.55 9.57
CA ILE A 82 -9.94 13.42 10.75
C ILE A 82 -8.91 14.56 10.68
N PHE A 83 -7.93 14.38 9.81
CA PHE A 83 -6.77 15.22 9.64
C PHE A 83 -6.91 16.27 8.53
N ARG A 84 -8.07 16.34 7.88
CA ARG A 84 -8.33 17.26 6.77
C ARG A 84 -8.05 18.72 7.15
N ASP A 85 -8.60 19.18 8.27
CA ASP A 85 -8.51 20.58 8.66
C ASP A 85 -7.08 20.94 9.11
N ALA A 86 -6.39 20.01 9.77
CA ALA A 86 -4.97 20.14 10.10
C ALA A 86 -4.13 20.30 8.82
N ALA A 87 -4.34 19.47 7.79
CA ALA A 87 -3.60 19.54 6.53
C ALA A 87 -3.71 20.89 5.80
N LEU A 88 -4.82 21.60 6.00
CA LEU A 88 -5.10 22.94 5.46
C LEU A 88 -4.48 24.09 6.25
N THR A 89 -3.93 23.82 7.44
CA THR A 89 -3.38 24.86 8.30
C THR A 89 -2.11 25.48 7.65
N PRO A 90 -2.09 26.81 7.38
CA PRO A 90 -0.98 27.49 6.69
C PRO A 90 0.34 27.44 7.44
N ASP A 91 0.27 27.41 8.78
CA ASP A 91 1.39 27.59 9.70
C ASP A 91 1.59 26.36 10.60
N LEU A 92 1.34 25.16 10.09
CA LEU A 92 1.82 23.93 10.73
C LEU A 92 3.32 24.09 10.99
N ALA A 93 3.76 23.82 12.22
CA ALA A 93 5.11 24.13 12.70
C ALA A 93 6.19 23.78 11.65
N LEU A 94 7.16 24.70 11.53
CA LEU A 94 8.20 24.93 10.49
C LEU A 94 8.83 23.75 9.72
N LEU A 95 8.59 22.50 10.12
CA LEU A 95 9.21 21.31 9.54
C LEU A 95 8.45 20.73 8.36
N PHE A 96 7.17 21.07 8.19
CA PHE A 96 6.46 20.83 6.94
C PHE A 96 6.56 22.09 6.08
N THR A 97 7.70 22.25 5.40
CA THR A 97 7.93 23.38 4.48
C THR A 97 7.03 23.35 3.23
N SER A 98 6.22 22.32 3.09
CA SER A 98 5.28 22.16 1.99
C SER A 98 4.03 23.00 2.20
N LYS A 99 3.56 23.63 1.12
CA LYS A 99 2.28 24.35 1.10
C LYS A 99 1.13 23.46 1.59
N PRO A 100 0.13 24.01 2.31
CA PRO A 100 -1.16 23.35 2.52
C PRO A 100 -1.67 22.71 1.26
N VAL A 101 -2.14 21.47 1.40
CA VAL A 101 -2.73 20.72 0.31
C VAL A 101 -4.18 20.52 0.68
N ASP A 102 -5.07 20.96 -0.22
CA ASP A 102 -6.50 20.72 -0.12
C ASP A 102 -6.85 19.52 -0.99
N VAL A 103 -7.08 18.37 -0.36
CA VAL A 103 -7.25 17.09 -1.07
C VAL A 103 -8.55 17.12 -1.86
N LEU A 104 -9.55 17.81 -1.35
CA LEU A 104 -10.84 17.93 -2.00
C LEU A 104 -10.73 18.84 -3.22
N ALA A 105 -9.99 19.95 -3.13
CA ALA A 105 -9.72 20.82 -4.27
C ALA A 105 -8.88 20.10 -5.36
N GLU A 106 -7.87 19.32 -4.99
CA GLU A 106 -7.09 18.55 -5.97
C GLU A 106 -7.91 17.40 -6.59
N LEU A 107 -8.76 16.70 -5.82
CA LEU A 107 -9.68 15.71 -6.37
C LEU A 107 -10.69 16.35 -7.35
N GLU A 108 -11.14 17.57 -7.06
CA GLU A 108 -12.04 18.31 -7.96
C GLU A 108 -11.32 18.75 -9.24
N LYS A 109 -10.05 19.15 -9.15
CA LYS A 109 -9.22 19.41 -10.32
C LYS A 109 -9.02 18.16 -11.17
N ILE A 110 -8.76 17.01 -10.54
CA ILE A 110 -8.68 15.71 -11.22
C ILE A 110 -10.02 15.39 -11.89
N ARG A 111 -11.16 15.67 -11.23
CA ARG A 111 -12.52 15.48 -11.80
C ARG A 111 -12.76 16.28 -13.08
N GLN A 112 -12.19 17.48 -13.16
CA GLN A 112 -12.36 18.39 -14.30
C GLN A 112 -11.37 18.13 -15.45
N THR A 113 -10.41 17.24 -15.24
CA THR A 113 -9.40 16.92 -16.25
C THR A 113 -9.95 15.90 -17.24
N GLU A 114 -9.75 16.13 -18.53
CA GLU A 114 -10.13 15.19 -19.59
C GLU A 114 -9.03 14.14 -19.77
N TYR A 115 -9.38 12.88 -19.53
CA TYR A 115 -8.46 11.75 -19.69
C TYR A 115 -8.78 10.94 -20.94
N THR A 116 -7.74 10.46 -21.60
CA THR A 116 -7.87 9.57 -22.76
C THR A 116 -7.74 8.09 -22.36
N SER A 117 -7.04 7.81 -21.26
CA SER A 117 -6.82 6.48 -20.71
C SER A 117 -7.10 6.43 -19.21
N ASP A 118 -7.46 5.25 -18.70
CA ASP A 118 -7.56 5.02 -17.25
C ASP A 118 -6.17 5.17 -16.58
N PHE A 119 -5.09 4.87 -17.31
CA PHE A 119 -3.72 5.02 -16.81
C PHE A 119 -3.40 6.48 -16.45
N ASP A 120 -3.76 7.44 -17.28
CA ASP A 120 -3.50 8.86 -17.01
C ASP A 120 -4.28 9.34 -15.78
N PHE A 121 -5.55 8.94 -15.67
CA PHE A 121 -6.39 9.22 -14.50
C PHE A 121 -5.79 8.67 -13.20
N HIS A 122 -5.40 7.39 -13.19
CA HIS A 122 -4.80 6.77 -12.01
C HIS A 122 -3.40 7.33 -11.70
N SER A 123 -2.65 7.77 -12.72
CA SER A 123 -1.36 8.42 -12.52
C SER A 123 -1.52 9.74 -11.75
N ASP A 124 -2.54 10.54 -12.06
CA ASP A 124 -2.82 11.78 -11.34
C ASP A 124 -3.30 11.52 -9.89
N LEU A 125 -4.11 10.47 -9.68
CA LEU A 125 -4.48 10.04 -8.31
C LEU A 125 -3.27 9.58 -7.49
N THR A 126 -2.36 8.79 -8.09
CA THR A 126 -1.12 8.37 -7.45
C THR A 126 -0.20 9.54 -7.17
N ALA A 127 -0.09 10.51 -8.09
CA ALA A 127 0.68 11.72 -7.88
C ALA A 127 0.14 12.56 -6.71
N LEU A 128 -1.19 12.68 -6.60
CA LEU A 128 -1.84 13.31 -5.45
C LEU A 128 -1.50 12.59 -4.15
N ALA A 129 -1.64 11.26 -4.11
CA ALA A 129 -1.30 10.47 -2.93
C ALA A 129 0.17 10.63 -2.52
N HIS A 130 1.08 10.54 -3.49
CA HIS A 130 2.52 10.71 -3.27
C HIS A 130 2.81 12.10 -2.70
N PHE A 131 2.26 13.15 -3.32
CA PHE A 131 2.42 14.53 -2.85
C PHE A 131 1.96 14.69 -1.39
N TYR A 132 0.88 14.04 -0.98
CA TYR A 132 0.43 14.02 0.41
C TYR A 132 1.38 13.29 1.35
N THR A 133 1.86 12.11 0.96
CA THR A 133 2.77 11.29 1.77
C THR A 133 4.12 11.93 2.01
N THR A 134 4.70 12.56 0.98
CA THR A 134 6.05 13.12 1.06
C THR A 134 6.10 14.45 1.80
N ASN A 135 4.97 15.17 1.87
CA ASN A 135 4.98 16.57 2.30
C ASN A 135 4.33 16.83 3.65
N LYS A 136 3.28 16.08 4.03
CA LYS A 136 2.48 16.47 5.21
C LYS A 136 2.05 15.34 6.12
N SER A 137 1.79 14.16 5.58
CA SER A 137 1.37 13.04 6.42
C SER A 137 1.70 11.70 5.77
N PRO A 138 2.51 10.85 6.40
CA PRO A 138 2.83 9.49 5.93
C PRO A 138 1.64 8.51 6.00
N THR A 139 0.45 9.06 6.24
CA THR A 139 -0.80 8.37 6.50
C THR A 139 -1.52 7.91 5.23
N LEU A 140 -1.24 8.53 4.08
CA LEU A 140 -2.05 8.32 2.89
C LEU A 140 -1.44 7.29 1.93
N LEU A 141 -1.93 6.05 1.95
CA LEU A 141 -1.63 5.09 0.88
C LEU A 141 -2.83 4.98 -0.08
N ILE A 142 -2.67 5.45 -1.31
CA ILE A 142 -3.56 5.10 -2.43
C ILE A 142 -2.78 4.17 -3.35
N ALA A 143 -3.10 2.87 -3.31
CA ALA A 143 -2.64 1.92 -4.31
C ALA A 143 -3.86 1.47 -5.12
N THR A 144 -4.02 1.99 -6.33
CA THR A 144 -5.03 1.53 -7.27
C THR A 144 -4.39 0.71 -8.37
N THR A 145 -4.82 -0.54 -8.54
CA THR A 145 -4.45 -1.36 -9.69
C THR A 145 -5.67 -1.54 -10.60
N PRO A 146 -5.57 -1.24 -11.91
CA PRO A 146 -6.65 -1.53 -12.85
C PRO A 146 -7.06 -3.01 -12.74
N SER A 147 -8.38 -3.25 -12.66
CA SER A 147 -8.97 -4.57 -12.34
C SER A 147 -8.70 -5.66 -13.38
N CYS A 148 -8.26 -5.28 -14.58
CA CYS A 148 -7.80 -6.21 -15.62
C CYS A 148 -6.53 -6.98 -15.23
N PHE A 149 -5.81 -6.53 -14.20
CA PHE A 149 -4.62 -7.22 -13.69
C PHE A 149 -4.91 -7.85 -12.34
N ASN A 150 -5.19 -9.15 -12.38
CA ASN A 150 -5.09 -9.98 -11.20
C ASN A 150 -3.58 -10.19 -10.91
N GLU A 151 -3.04 -9.44 -9.94
CA GLU A 151 -1.63 -9.45 -9.51
C GLU A 151 -1.09 -10.87 -9.28
N ASN A 152 -1.96 -11.84 -8.98
CA ASN A 152 -1.66 -13.25 -8.73
C ASN A 152 -1.05 -14.00 -9.94
N LYS A 153 -0.89 -13.36 -11.11
CA LYS A 153 -0.22 -13.94 -12.30
C LYS A 153 1.02 -13.18 -12.77
N LEU A 154 1.32 -12.01 -12.22
CA LEU A 154 2.52 -11.26 -12.55
C LEU A 154 3.58 -11.55 -11.49
N ASP A 155 4.69 -12.16 -11.91
CA ASP A 155 5.80 -12.46 -11.01
C ASP A 155 6.34 -11.15 -10.40
N PRO A 156 6.47 -11.03 -9.06
CA PRO A 156 6.77 -9.79 -8.35
C PRO A 156 8.02 -9.04 -8.83
N LYS A 157 8.95 -9.72 -9.52
CA LYS A 157 10.14 -9.09 -10.10
C LYS A 157 9.85 -8.20 -11.33
N TYR A 158 8.60 -8.19 -11.83
CA TYR A 158 8.20 -7.50 -13.06
C TYR A 158 7.11 -6.43 -12.88
N LEU A 159 6.75 -6.09 -11.63
CA LEU A 159 6.06 -4.83 -11.37
C LEU A 159 7.05 -3.69 -11.69
N LEU A 160 6.54 -2.58 -12.25
CA LEU A 160 7.28 -1.36 -12.66
C LEU A 160 8.32 -0.93 -11.60
N PRO A 161 9.28 -0.03 -11.91
CA PRO A 161 10.12 0.60 -10.89
C PRO A 161 9.24 1.51 -10.02
N MET A 162 8.45 0.89 -9.16
CA MET A 162 8.10 1.41 -7.87
C MET A 162 9.42 1.68 -7.15
N THR A 163 9.45 2.73 -6.33
CA THR A 163 10.65 3.03 -5.54
C THR A 163 11.09 1.77 -4.79
N GLU A 164 12.40 1.57 -4.60
CA GLU A 164 12.96 0.36 -3.96
C GLU A 164 12.29 0.04 -2.60
N SER A 165 11.72 1.04 -1.94
CA SER A 165 10.87 0.90 -0.76
C SER A 165 9.57 0.12 -1.00
N GLU A 166 8.83 0.40 -2.06
CA GLU A 166 7.52 -0.20 -2.31
C GLU A 166 7.61 -1.68 -2.71
N ALA A 167 8.68 -2.09 -3.40
CA ALA A 167 8.93 -3.47 -3.82
C ALA A 167 9.18 -4.43 -2.64
N LEU A 168 9.75 -3.93 -1.54
CA LEU A 168 10.01 -4.73 -0.32
C LEU A 168 8.74 -4.99 0.50
N SER A 169 7.73 -4.12 0.41
CA SER A 169 6.45 -4.29 1.11
C SER A 169 5.57 -5.39 0.50
N LEU A 170 5.69 -5.63 -0.81
CA LEU A 170 4.86 -6.57 -1.57
C LEU A 170 5.37 -8.03 -1.53
N HIS A 171 6.66 -8.27 -1.21
CA HIS A 171 7.25 -9.61 -1.24
C HIS A 171 6.76 -10.56 -0.11
N ARG A 172 5.81 -10.13 0.73
CA ARG A 172 5.32 -10.91 1.88
C ARG A 172 3.83 -11.24 1.86
N ARG A 173 3.19 -11.28 0.68
CA ARG A 173 1.87 -11.88 0.52
C ARG A 173 1.84 -12.77 -0.71
N GLU A 174 2.02 -14.06 -0.47
CA GLU A 174 1.28 -15.19 -1.09
C GLU A 174 2.16 -16.45 -1.12
N LEU A 175 1.96 -17.29 -0.12
CA LEU A 175 1.89 -18.72 -0.36
C LEU A 175 0.46 -19.13 -0.01
N HIS A 176 -0.19 -19.89 -0.89
CA HIS A 176 -1.45 -20.54 -0.58
C HIS A 176 -1.28 -21.32 0.75
N PRO A 177 -2.20 -21.24 1.74
CA PRO A 177 -1.95 -21.75 3.10
C PRO A 177 -1.46 -23.21 3.15
N GLN A 178 -1.91 -24.05 2.22
CA GLN A 178 -1.45 -25.44 2.10
C GLN A 178 -0.07 -25.58 1.44
N GLU A 179 0.24 -24.74 0.46
CA GLU A 179 1.52 -24.78 -0.24
C GLU A 179 2.64 -24.17 0.61
N TYR A 180 2.33 -23.17 1.45
CA TYR A 180 3.22 -22.69 2.52
C TYR A 180 3.59 -23.81 3.49
N VAL A 181 2.59 -24.57 3.94
CA VAL A 181 2.77 -25.67 4.90
C VAL A 181 3.60 -26.80 4.30
N GLU A 182 3.35 -27.20 3.04
CA GLU A 182 4.13 -28.26 2.37
C GLU A 182 5.57 -27.81 2.05
N LYS A 183 5.77 -26.56 1.63
CA LYS A 183 7.11 -26.03 1.33
C LYS A 183 7.94 -25.88 2.61
N GLN A 184 7.32 -25.42 3.72
CA GLN A 184 7.93 -25.40 5.05
C GLN A 184 8.29 -26.81 5.55
N LYS A 185 7.43 -27.82 5.37
CA LYS A 185 7.76 -29.22 5.69
C LYS A 185 9.00 -29.71 4.93
N SER A 186 9.09 -29.43 3.61
CA SER A 186 10.22 -29.88 2.79
C SER A 186 11.55 -29.18 3.11
N VAL A 187 11.50 -27.90 3.50
CA VAL A 187 12.68 -27.12 3.91
C VAL A 187 13.15 -27.55 5.31
N MET A 188 12.22 -27.86 6.22
CA MET A 188 12.55 -28.35 7.58
C MET A 188 13.15 -29.76 7.59
N THR A 189 12.83 -30.61 6.61
CA THR A 189 13.38 -31.98 6.57
C THR A 189 14.84 -32.03 6.10
N ARG A 190 15.40 -30.95 5.53
CA ARG A 190 16.77 -30.92 4.97
C ARG A 190 17.83 -30.29 5.87
N ARG A 191 17.51 -29.87 7.10
CA ARG A 191 18.44 -29.07 7.94
C ARG A 191 18.73 -29.62 9.35
N THR A 192 18.54 -30.91 9.59
CA THR A 192 18.78 -31.55 10.90
C THR A 192 20.25 -31.85 11.25
N ASP A 193 21.23 -31.49 10.42
CA ASP A 193 22.62 -31.95 10.60
C ASP A 193 23.61 -30.93 11.20
N ARG A 194 23.18 -29.82 11.81
CA ARG A 194 24.12 -28.93 12.53
C ARG A 194 23.57 -28.38 13.84
N GLY A 195 24.19 -28.84 14.93
CA GLY A 195 24.16 -28.21 16.24
C GLY A 195 23.03 -28.72 17.11
N THR A 196 23.37 -29.37 18.22
CA THR A 196 22.44 -29.74 19.29
C THR A 196 21.72 -28.49 19.79
N ALA A 197 20.47 -28.32 19.38
CA ALA A 197 19.56 -27.36 19.98
C ALA A 197 19.45 -27.66 21.49
N PRO A 198 19.35 -26.64 22.36
CA PRO A 198 19.04 -26.87 23.77
C PRO A 198 17.74 -27.67 23.84
N SER A 199 17.77 -28.78 24.59
CA SER A 199 16.61 -29.66 24.77
C SER A 199 15.44 -28.83 25.31
N LEU A 200 14.44 -28.58 24.47
CA LEU A 200 13.18 -27.97 24.89
C LEU A 200 12.57 -28.84 26.00
N PRO A 201 11.93 -28.22 27.02
CA PRO A 201 11.27 -28.98 28.06
C PRO A 201 10.15 -29.84 27.44
N ASP A 202 10.19 -31.14 27.72
CA ASP A 202 9.12 -32.06 27.33
C ASP A 202 7.81 -31.60 27.98
N LEU A 203 6.84 -31.19 27.16
CA LEU A 203 5.48 -30.88 27.58
C LEU A 203 4.64 -32.16 27.47
N PRO A 204 4.36 -32.89 28.57
CA PRO A 204 3.79 -34.24 28.51
C PRO A 204 2.41 -34.31 27.81
N ASP A 205 1.64 -33.23 27.89
CA ASP A 205 0.30 -33.10 27.32
C ASP A 205 0.25 -32.35 25.98
N ALA A 206 1.39 -32.11 25.34
CA ALA A 206 1.44 -31.39 24.09
C ALA A 206 2.16 -32.19 22.98
N VAL A 207 1.76 -31.96 21.73
CA VAL A 207 2.41 -32.51 20.54
C VAL A 207 3.11 -31.35 19.84
N PHE A 208 4.42 -31.47 19.63
CA PHE A 208 5.16 -30.49 18.83
C PHE A 208 4.62 -30.47 17.40
N VAL A 209 4.26 -29.28 16.92
CA VAL A 209 3.67 -29.07 15.60
C VAL A 209 4.72 -28.52 14.63
N ALA A 210 5.49 -27.50 15.04
CA ALA A 210 6.52 -26.88 14.19
C ALA A 210 7.42 -25.89 14.95
N GLY A 211 8.61 -25.64 14.40
CA GLY A 211 9.45 -24.45 14.70
C GLY A 211 10.81 -24.72 15.36
N GLU A 212 11.87 -24.07 14.85
CA GLU A 212 13.23 -24.15 15.41
C GLU A 212 13.48 -23.15 16.55
N VAL A 213 12.93 -21.93 16.42
CA VAL A 213 13.09 -20.86 17.42
C VAL A 213 11.82 -20.78 18.25
N THR A 214 10.69 -20.39 17.65
CA THR A 214 9.38 -20.45 18.30
C THR A 214 8.75 -21.82 18.07
N ALA A 215 8.57 -22.61 19.13
CA ALA A 215 7.97 -23.93 19.05
C ALA A 215 6.45 -23.84 19.24
N ALA A 216 5.69 -24.29 18.25
CA ALA A 216 4.25 -24.47 18.36
C ALA A 216 3.95 -25.89 18.86
N TYR A 217 3.10 -25.99 19.88
CA TYR A 217 2.60 -27.24 20.41
C TYR A 217 1.07 -27.26 20.33
N GLN A 218 0.48 -28.45 20.22
CA GLN A 218 -0.97 -28.65 20.30
C GLN A 218 -1.28 -29.51 21.51
N LEU A 219 -2.22 -29.10 22.36
CA LEU A 219 -2.57 -29.88 23.53
C LEU A 219 -3.32 -31.16 23.13
N LYS A 220 -2.85 -32.33 23.60
CA LYS A 220 -3.46 -33.64 23.34
C LYS A 220 -4.92 -33.68 23.82
N SER A 221 -5.20 -33.06 24.96
CA SER A 221 -6.54 -33.00 25.56
C SER A 221 -7.46 -31.96 24.91
N LYS A 222 -6.92 -31.01 24.13
CA LYS A 222 -7.66 -29.93 23.50
C LYS A 222 -7.09 -29.66 22.10
N PRO A 223 -7.50 -30.43 21.07
CA PRO A 223 -6.93 -30.32 19.72
C PRO A 223 -7.17 -28.95 19.08
N ASN A 224 -8.11 -28.15 19.58
CA ASN A 224 -8.35 -26.80 19.08
C ASN A 224 -7.52 -25.72 19.81
N VAL A 225 -6.60 -26.10 20.69
CA VAL A 225 -5.74 -25.19 21.46
C VAL A 225 -4.28 -25.40 21.08
N GLY A 226 -3.71 -24.38 20.45
CA GLY A 226 -2.27 -24.27 20.22
C GLY A 226 -1.59 -23.53 21.38
N VAL A 227 -0.40 -24.00 21.77
CA VAL A 227 0.51 -23.35 22.71
C VAL A 227 1.73 -22.90 21.93
N LEU A 228 1.99 -21.60 21.94
CA LEU A 228 3.19 -21.03 21.33
C LEU A 228 4.25 -20.86 22.42
N VAL A 229 5.31 -21.67 22.37
CA VAL A 229 6.49 -21.51 23.22
C VAL A 229 7.46 -20.64 22.45
N VAL A 230 7.43 -19.34 22.74
CA VAL A 230 8.44 -18.41 22.26
C VAL A 230 9.62 -18.53 23.20
N PRO A 231 10.84 -18.85 22.73
CA PRO A 231 12.01 -18.87 23.58
C PRO A 231 12.11 -17.49 24.17
N THR A 232 12.15 -17.42 25.50
CA THR A 232 12.47 -16.17 26.16
C THR A 232 13.85 -15.81 25.65
N MET A 233 13.95 -14.82 24.77
CA MET A 233 15.15 -14.00 24.68
C MET A 233 15.52 -13.72 26.14
N GLY A 234 16.77 -13.98 26.54
CA GLY A 234 17.20 -13.88 27.94
C GLY A 234 16.63 -12.62 28.61
N PRO A 235 16.41 -12.62 29.93
CA PRO A 235 15.57 -11.62 30.61
C PRO A 235 15.82 -10.23 30.03
N TRP A 236 14.78 -9.61 29.46
CA TRP A 236 14.89 -8.29 28.84
C TRP A 236 15.63 -7.38 29.82
N THR A 237 16.86 -7.02 29.47
CA THR A 237 17.76 -6.38 30.43
C THR A 237 17.42 -4.92 30.64
N ASN A 238 16.39 -4.40 29.96
CA ASN A 238 16.06 -2.99 29.79
C ASN A 238 17.32 -2.12 29.60
N ASP A 239 18.29 -2.66 28.84
CA ASP A 239 19.58 -2.03 28.63
C ASP A 239 19.63 -1.56 27.19
N ALA A 240 19.23 -0.31 26.98
CA ALA A 240 19.17 0.28 25.65
C ALA A 240 20.53 0.33 24.94
N SER A 241 21.64 0.27 25.67
CA SER A 241 22.97 0.16 25.06
C SER A 241 23.17 -1.14 24.29
N LYS A 242 22.37 -2.18 24.58
CA LYS A 242 22.42 -3.50 23.94
C LYS A 242 21.32 -3.71 22.89
N ILE A 243 20.52 -2.68 22.62
CA ILE A 243 19.40 -2.77 21.68
C ILE A 243 19.62 -1.72 20.59
N VAL A 244 19.45 -2.13 19.34
CA VAL A 244 19.43 -1.23 18.18
C VAL A 244 18.22 -1.56 17.31
N ILE A 245 17.55 -0.52 16.81
CA ILE A 245 16.48 -0.64 15.82
C ILE A 245 17.10 -0.43 14.44
N LEU A 246 16.95 -1.40 13.55
CA LEU A 246 17.19 -1.24 12.12
C LEU A 246 15.85 -0.92 11.44
N THR A 247 15.83 0.14 10.64
CA THR A 247 14.62 0.59 9.92
C THR A 247 14.96 1.15 8.55
N ASP A 248 14.03 1.06 7.62
CA ASP A 248 14.06 1.73 6.31
C ASP A 248 13.00 2.85 6.23
N GLY A 249 12.35 3.16 7.36
CA GLY A 249 11.30 4.17 7.46
C GLY A 249 9.93 3.72 6.96
N GLN A 250 9.74 2.46 6.54
CA GLN A 250 8.42 2.00 6.09
C GLN A 250 7.50 1.56 7.22
N CYS A 251 8.09 1.16 8.35
CA CYS A 251 7.35 0.63 9.48
C CYS A 251 6.26 1.61 9.95
N GLY A 252 5.00 1.18 9.95
CA GLY A 252 3.87 1.98 10.42
C GLY A 252 3.02 1.22 11.43
N SER A 253 2.00 1.89 11.97
CA SER A 253 1.07 1.31 12.96
C SER A 253 1.81 0.77 14.20
N ALA A 254 1.50 -0.44 14.66
CA ALA A 254 2.06 -1.03 15.89
C ALA A 254 3.59 -1.04 15.92
N CYS A 255 4.26 -1.31 14.80
CA CYS A 255 5.73 -1.31 14.79
C CYS A 255 6.28 0.12 14.93
N GLY A 256 5.60 1.12 14.36
CA GLY A 256 5.97 2.53 14.52
C GLY A 256 5.86 2.96 15.98
N MET A 257 4.80 2.54 16.67
CA MET A 257 4.64 2.80 18.11
C MET A 257 5.71 2.11 18.95
N VAL A 258 6.07 0.87 18.63
CA VAL A 258 7.15 0.15 19.32
C VAL A 258 8.48 0.86 19.10
N ASN A 259 8.79 1.27 17.87
CA ASN A 259 10.01 2.02 17.56
C ASN A 259 10.06 3.34 18.34
N GLU A 260 8.96 4.11 18.31
CA GLU A 260 8.84 5.36 19.07
C GLU A 260 9.11 5.11 20.55
N HIS A 261 8.44 4.11 21.14
CA HIS A 261 8.49 3.85 22.57
C HIS A 261 9.90 3.43 23.00
N PHE A 262 10.54 2.54 22.23
CA PHE A 262 11.90 2.08 22.50
C PHE A 262 12.90 3.24 22.42
N VAL A 263 12.80 4.09 21.39
CA VAL A 263 13.72 5.22 21.22
C VAL A 263 13.49 6.28 22.30
N ARG A 264 12.23 6.60 22.62
CA ARG A 264 11.90 7.76 23.47
C ARG A 264 11.88 7.43 24.95
N GLU A 265 11.26 6.32 25.34
CA GLU A 265 11.12 5.96 26.75
C GLU A 265 12.31 5.17 27.27
N HIS A 266 13.01 4.44 26.39
CA HIS A 266 14.12 3.58 26.78
C HIS A 266 15.47 4.04 26.24
N GLY A 267 15.54 5.01 25.33
CA GLY A 267 16.80 5.54 24.80
C GLY A 267 17.51 4.61 23.82
N VAL A 268 16.77 3.70 23.20
CA VAL A 268 17.29 2.79 22.16
C VAL A 268 17.68 3.59 20.92
N LYS A 269 18.82 3.24 20.30
CA LYS A 269 19.23 3.89 19.05
C LYS A 269 18.50 3.27 17.86
N ALA A 270 18.02 4.11 16.96
CA ALA A 270 17.54 3.70 15.64
C ALA A 270 18.57 4.05 14.56
N VAL A 271 18.85 3.09 13.68
CA VAL A 271 19.67 3.23 12.48
C VAL A 271 18.76 3.07 11.28
N ALA A 272 18.58 4.15 10.54
CA ALA A 272 17.81 4.15 9.30
C ALA A 272 18.71 3.82 8.10
N VAL A 273 18.20 3.05 7.13
CA VAL A 273 18.98 2.64 5.95
C VAL A 273 18.26 3.00 4.66
N GLY A 274 18.98 3.61 3.74
CA GLY A 274 18.45 4.08 2.46
C GLY A 274 17.96 5.53 2.52
N GLY A 275 17.04 5.91 1.62
CA GLY A 275 16.58 7.29 1.46
C GLY A 275 17.57 8.21 0.72
N HIS A 276 17.30 9.51 0.68
CA HIS A 276 18.16 10.49 -0.01
C HIS A 276 19.46 10.77 0.74
N VAL A 277 20.60 10.71 0.04
CA VAL A 277 21.92 11.04 0.60
C VAL A 277 21.88 12.41 1.30
N ASP A 278 22.53 12.52 2.46
CA ASP A 278 22.58 13.72 3.31
C ASP A 278 21.24 14.19 3.90
N LYS A 279 20.20 13.36 3.87
CA LYS A 279 18.93 13.62 4.55
C LYS A 279 18.69 12.60 5.67
N GLY A 280 18.21 13.10 6.81
CA GLY A 280 17.68 12.23 7.86
C GLY A 280 16.53 11.40 7.30
N LEU A 281 16.48 10.12 7.66
CA LEU A 281 15.39 9.22 7.30
C LEU A 281 14.56 8.94 8.56
N PRO A 282 13.22 9.04 8.50
CA PRO A 282 12.39 8.70 9.64
C PRO A 282 12.47 7.21 9.94
N MET A 283 12.31 6.85 11.22
CA MET A 283 12.36 5.48 11.71
C MET A 283 11.07 4.70 11.47
N LEU A 284 10.02 5.40 11.06
CA LEU A 284 8.67 4.89 10.83
C LEU A 284 7.99 5.74 9.75
N SER A 285 7.02 5.16 9.07
CA SER A 285 6.15 5.88 8.14
C SER A 285 5.17 6.67 8.97
N PHE A 286 4.22 6.04 9.68
CA PHE A 286 3.27 6.72 10.58
C PHE A 286 3.24 6.07 11.97
N ALA A 287 3.16 6.86 13.04
CA ALA A 287 3.15 6.31 14.40
C ALA A 287 1.75 5.88 14.80
N GLY A 288 1.38 4.64 14.46
CA GLY A 288 0.40 3.92 15.28
C GLY A 288 -1.08 4.09 14.98
N ALA A 289 -1.50 4.99 14.08
CA ALA A 289 -2.92 5.21 13.88
C ALA A 289 -3.67 3.91 13.51
N ALA A 290 -4.92 3.80 13.96
CA ALA A 290 -5.85 2.86 13.36
C ALA A 290 -6.02 3.29 11.90
N VAL A 291 -5.45 2.49 11.01
CA VAL A 291 -5.63 2.67 9.57
C VAL A 291 -6.99 2.08 9.24
N LEU A 292 -7.89 2.92 8.74
CA LEU A 292 -9.13 2.47 8.15
C LEU A 292 -8.95 2.39 6.64
N GLY A 293 -9.16 1.19 6.10
CA GLY A 293 -9.30 1.01 4.67
C GLY A 293 -10.69 1.44 4.20
N LEU A 294 -10.80 2.02 3.02
CA LEU A 294 -12.07 2.32 2.35
C LEU A 294 -13.00 1.09 2.36
N ASN A 295 -12.44 -0.09 2.06
CA ASN A 295 -13.19 -1.35 2.06
C ASN A 295 -13.66 -1.80 3.45
N ASP A 296 -12.93 -1.46 4.52
CA ASP A 296 -13.31 -1.77 5.89
C ASP A 296 -14.48 -0.89 6.33
N ILE A 297 -14.43 0.39 5.97
CA ILE A 297 -15.50 1.35 6.24
C ILE A 297 -16.75 0.95 5.45
N ALA A 298 -16.64 0.73 4.14
CA ALA A 298 -17.76 0.26 3.31
C ALA A 298 -18.39 -1.03 3.88
N GLY A 299 -17.54 -2.01 4.23
CA GLY A 299 -17.99 -3.26 4.83
C GLY A 299 -18.67 -3.09 6.19
N ALA A 300 -18.29 -2.08 6.98
CA ALA A 300 -18.96 -1.78 8.24
C ALA A 300 -20.39 -1.25 8.00
N PHE A 301 -20.58 -0.32 7.06
CA PHE A 301 -21.91 0.17 6.67
C PHE A 301 -22.81 -0.96 6.16
N GLU A 302 -22.28 -1.82 5.28
CA GLU A 302 -22.99 -3.00 4.76
C GLU A 302 -23.43 -3.95 5.88
N ARG A 303 -22.53 -4.29 6.81
CA ARG A 303 -22.85 -5.17 7.97
C ARG A 303 -23.91 -4.57 8.88
N LEU A 304 -23.92 -3.24 9.02
CA LEU A 304 -24.92 -2.52 9.84
C LEU A 304 -26.23 -2.25 9.08
N SER A 305 -26.33 -2.65 7.80
CA SER A 305 -27.47 -2.35 6.92
C SER A 305 -27.79 -0.85 6.83
N VAL A 306 -26.75 -0.01 6.89
CA VAL A 306 -26.85 1.43 6.68
C VAL A 306 -26.33 1.73 5.27
N LEU A 307 -27.04 2.57 4.52
CA LEU A 307 -26.59 2.99 3.19
C LEU A 307 -25.23 3.68 3.31
N PRO A 308 -24.17 3.15 2.69
CA PRO A 308 -22.86 3.77 2.78
C PRO A 308 -22.86 5.09 2.02
N THR A 309 -22.21 6.12 2.57
CA THR A 309 -21.97 7.38 1.86
C THR A 309 -20.88 7.26 0.79
N LEU A 310 -20.10 6.17 0.83
CA LEU A 310 -19.00 5.87 -0.08
C LEU A 310 -19.23 4.54 -0.80
N ALA A 311 -18.92 4.49 -2.09
CA ALA A 311 -19.00 3.26 -2.86
C ALA A 311 -17.70 2.45 -2.75
N ARG A 312 -17.77 1.14 -3.03
CA ARG A 312 -16.57 0.34 -3.27
C ARG A 312 -15.93 0.80 -4.57
N LEU A 313 -14.60 0.85 -4.59
CA LEU A 313 -13.88 1.21 -5.79
C LEU A 313 -14.08 0.13 -6.87
N PRO A 314 -14.26 0.52 -8.14
CA PRO A 314 -14.47 -0.43 -9.25
C PRO A 314 -13.19 -1.21 -9.61
N TYR A 315 -12.07 -0.85 -8.99
CA TYR A 315 -10.75 -1.42 -9.20
C TYR A 315 -10.24 -2.09 -7.92
N LYS A 316 -9.40 -3.11 -8.07
CA LYS A 316 -8.67 -3.70 -6.93
C LYS A 316 -7.72 -2.63 -6.40
N SER A 317 -8.04 -2.13 -5.21
CA SER A 317 -7.36 -0.98 -4.66
C SER A 317 -7.35 -1.02 -3.15
N THR A 318 -6.31 -0.41 -2.59
CA THR A 318 -6.16 -0.17 -1.16
C THR A 318 -6.05 1.32 -0.96
N VAL A 319 -7.05 1.90 -0.29
CA VAL A 319 -7.05 3.29 0.12
C VAL A 319 -7.17 3.32 1.62
N ASN A 320 -6.16 3.85 2.27
CA ASN A 320 -5.97 3.83 3.70
C ASN A 320 -5.85 5.24 4.24
N ILE A 321 -6.56 5.51 5.34
CA ILE A 321 -6.43 6.76 6.10
C ILE A 321 -6.20 6.44 7.57
N ALA A 322 -5.48 7.30 8.28
CA ALA A 322 -5.47 7.28 9.73
C ALA A 322 -6.80 7.84 10.23
N ALA A 323 -7.38 7.13 11.18
CA ALA A 323 -8.65 7.50 11.78
C ALA A 323 -8.53 7.93 13.24
N ILE A 324 -7.31 7.96 13.79
CA ILE A 324 -7.04 8.33 15.18
C ILE A 324 -5.78 9.19 15.22
N GLU A 325 -5.82 10.26 16.01
CA GLU A 325 -4.63 11.02 16.38
C GLU A 325 -3.94 10.35 17.55
N LEU A 326 -2.63 10.15 17.45
CA LEU A 326 -1.85 9.60 18.55
C LEU A 326 -0.92 10.64 19.13
N TYR A 327 -0.83 10.66 20.45
CA TYR A 327 0.02 11.56 21.22
C TYR A 327 0.92 10.71 22.11
N SER A 328 2.16 11.15 22.32
CA SER A 328 3.10 10.48 23.23
C SER A 328 3.36 11.38 24.44
N GLY A 329 3.14 10.84 25.64
CA GLY A 329 3.33 11.57 26.90
C GLY A 329 2.48 12.86 26.98
N ASN A 330 3.16 14.01 27.11
CA ASN A 330 2.54 15.33 27.19
C ASN A 330 2.60 16.11 25.87
N ASP A 331 2.86 15.44 24.75
CA ASP A 331 2.90 16.08 23.43
C ASP A 331 1.54 16.72 23.11
N THR A 332 1.57 17.92 22.52
CA THR A 332 0.38 18.63 22.02
C THR A 332 0.26 18.58 20.50
N ILE A 333 1.21 17.93 19.83
CA ILE A 333 1.24 17.72 18.38
C ILE A 333 1.04 16.22 18.17
N PRO A 334 0.03 15.80 17.38
CA PRO A 334 -0.11 14.38 17.02
C PRO A 334 1.20 13.86 16.45
N LEU A 335 1.55 12.63 16.81
CA LEU A 335 2.77 11.99 16.36
C LEU A 335 2.86 12.07 14.84
N GLU A 336 1.77 11.82 14.11
CA GLU A 336 1.70 11.88 12.63
C GLU A 336 2.25 13.18 12.03
N TYR A 337 2.27 14.27 12.81
CA TYR A 337 2.78 15.59 12.44
C TYR A 337 4.07 15.99 13.16
N ASN A 338 4.72 15.08 13.88
CA ASN A 338 5.96 15.35 14.58
C ASN A 338 7.14 14.69 13.85
N SER A 339 7.48 15.23 12.67
CA SER A 339 8.55 14.69 11.81
C SER A 339 9.93 14.70 12.48
N GLU A 340 10.21 15.72 13.30
CA GLU A 340 11.41 15.77 14.16
C GLU A 340 11.50 14.59 15.12
N ARG A 341 10.35 14.07 15.59
CA ARG A 341 10.32 12.94 16.51
C ARG A 341 10.74 11.64 15.84
N TYR A 342 10.56 11.55 14.52
CA TYR A 342 10.74 10.31 13.77
C TYR A 342 12.14 10.11 13.21
N VAL A 343 12.96 11.14 13.07
CA VAL A 343 14.29 10.98 12.46
C VAL A 343 15.13 9.99 13.27
N ALA A 344 15.64 8.95 12.61
CA ALA A 344 16.54 8.01 13.24
C ALA A 344 17.84 8.71 13.67
N ALA A 345 18.40 8.29 14.80
CA ALA A 345 19.62 8.89 15.34
C ALA A 345 20.83 8.73 14.40
N LEU A 346 20.83 7.66 13.61
CA LEU A 346 21.90 7.29 12.69
C LEU A 346 21.29 6.92 11.33
N ARG A 347 22.04 7.15 10.25
CA ARG A 347 21.63 6.81 8.88
C ARG A 347 22.79 6.12 8.15
N LEU A 348 22.46 5.07 7.40
CA LEU A 348 23.36 4.39 6.48
C LEU A 348 22.79 4.39 5.07
N ASP A 349 23.68 4.43 4.08
CA ASP A 349 23.30 4.19 2.69
C ASP A 349 23.30 2.68 2.39
N TYR A 350 22.43 2.26 1.48
CA TYR A 350 22.59 0.95 0.87
C TYR A 350 23.84 0.96 -0.02
N THR A 351 24.66 -0.08 0.14
CA THR A 351 25.68 -0.46 -0.83
C THR A 351 25.13 -1.63 -1.67
N PRO A 352 25.64 -1.87 -2.88
CA PRO A 352 25.24 -3.06 -3.66
C PRO A 352 25.37 -4.37 -2.88
N GLU A 353 26.34 -4.45 -1.96
CA GLU A 353 26.58 -5.59 -1.09
C GLU A 353 25.56 -5.67 0.05
N THR A 354 25.36 -4.58 0.81
CA THR A 354 24.43 -4.56 1.95
C THR A 354 22.96 -4.64 1.52
N ALA A 355 22.62 -4.17 0.32
CA ALA A 355 21.28 -4.32 -0.27
C ALA A 355 20.94 -5.78 -0.60
N ARG A 356 21.96 -6.62 -0.84
CA ARG A 356 21.78 -8.03 -1.24
C ARG A 356 22.12 -9.03 -0.14
N ASN A 357 22.73 -8.58 0.94
CA ASN A 357 23.20 -9.43 2.02
C ASN A 357 22.88 -8.82 3.40
N HIS A 358 21.88 -9.39 4.07
CA HIS A 358 21.43 -8.93 5.38
C HIS A 358 22.50 -9.07 6.46
N ASP A 359 23.40 -10.06 6.39
CA ASP A 359 24.44 -10.22 7.41
C ASP A 359 25.45 -9.07 7.35
N LEU A 360 25.81 -8.64 6.14
CA LEU A 360 26.66 -7.47 5.92
C LEU A 360 25.96 -6.18 6.36
N LEU A 361 24.65 -6.06 6.10
CA LEU A 361 23.86 -4.92 6.56
C LEU A 361 23.84 -4.85 8.09
N TRP A 362 23.55 -5.96 8.77
CA TRP A 362 23.55 -6.02 10.23
C TRP A 362 24.93 -5.77 10.83
N GLY A 363 26.00 -6.22 10.18
CA GLY A 363 27.37 -5.87 10.55
C GLY A 363 27.60 -4.35 10.51
N ALA A 364 27.24 -3.70 9.41
CA ALA A 364 27.37 -2.24 9.28
C ALA A 364 26.52 -1.47 10.31
N VAL A 365 25.30 -1.94 10.59
CA VAL A 365 24.42 -1.38 11.62
C VAL A 365 25.05 -1.51 13.01
N ALA A 366 25.60 -2.67 13.35
CA ALA A 366 26.28 -2.92 14.61
C ALA A 366 27.49 -1.99 14.80
N ASP A 367 28.35 -1.88 13.79
CA ASP A 367 29.53 -0.99 13.80
C ASP A 367 29.12 0.48 13.98
N THR A 368 28.00 0.88 13.36
CA THR A 368 27.49 2.26 13.42
C THR A 368 26.83 2.58 14.76
N ALA A 369 26.10 1.63 15.34
CA ALA A 369 25.36 1.85 16.58
C ALA A 369 26.23 1.78 17.84
N TRP A 370 27.31 0.99 17.80
CA TRP A 370 28.15 0.66 18.95
C TRP A 370 29.63 1.07 18.83
N SER A 371 30.01 1.84 17.81
CA SER A 371 31.24 2.64 17.83
C SER A 371 31.10 3.85 18.74
#